data_AF-A0A356KVH3-F1
#
_entry.id   AF-A0A356KVH3-F1
#
_cell.length_a   1.000
_cell.length_b   1.000
_cell.length_c   1.000
_cell.angle_alpha   90.00
_cell.angle_beta   90.00
_cell.angle_gamma   90.00
#
_symmetry.space_group_name_H-M   'P 1'
#
loop_
_entity.id
_entity.type
_entity.pdbx_description
1 polymer ?
#
loop_
_entity_poly.entity_id
_entity_poly.type
_entity_poly.pdbx_seq_one_letter_code
_entity_poly.pdbx_strand_id
1 'polypeptide(L)'
;LISPPPHHDIYSIEDLAQLIRNLRQVNPQATIGVKVPSVTNLGTIAVGVAKAGADVITVSGCMGGTGAAYSGSIFHAGLPLERGLAEAHQYLLQNGLRERVRIVADGGIKYGEDVAKTLALGADA
;
A
#
# COMPACT_ATOMS: atom_id res chain seq x y z
N LEU A 1 13.79 5.49 20.00
CA LEU A 1 13.95 6.38 18.82
C LEU A 1 12.55 6.70 18.32
N ILE A 2 12.23 7.98 18.11
CA ILE A 2 10.95 8.39 17.50
C ILE A 2 11.27 8.85 16.08
N SER A 3 10.74 8.15 15.09
CA SER A 3 10.92 8.53 13.68
C SER A 3 10.08 9.77 13.36
N PRO A 4 10.55 10.65 12.46
CA PRO A 4 9.71 11.69 11.88
C PRO A 4 8.46 11.08 11.21
N PRO A 5 7.26 11.68 11.35
CA PRO A 5 6.07 11.15 10.71
C PRO A 5 6.12 11.13 9.16
N PRO A 6 6.54 12.21 8.47
CA PRO A 6 6.73 12.16 7.02
C PRO A 6 8.14 11.69 6.66
N HIS A 7 8.26 11.04 5.50
CA HIS A 7 9.55 10.91 4.84
C HIS A 7 9.96 12.30 4.33
N HIS A 8 11.12 12.82 4.77
CA HIS A 8 11.53 14.19 4.45
C HIS A 8 11.82 14.43 2.96
N ASP A 9 11.94 13.36 2.17
CA ASP A 9 12.08 13.44 0.70
C ASP A 9 10.78 13.11 -0.05
N ILE A 10 9.61 13.04 0.61
CA ILE A 10 8.33 12.76 -0.05
C ILE A 10 7.26 13.74 0.43
N TYR A 11 7.02 14.80 -0.35
CA TYR A 11 5.91 15.73 -0.12
C TYR A 11 4.85 15.68 -1.22
N SER A 12 5.16 15.02 -2.33
CA SER A 12 4.32 14.89 -3.51
C SER A 12 4.49 13.50 -4.16
N ILE A 13 3.66 13.20 -5.16
CA ILE A 13 3.78 11.94 -5.89
C ILE A 13 5.02 11.91 -6.80
N GLU A 14 5.45 13.08 -7.27
CA GLU A 14 6.67 13.27 -8.06
C GLU A 14 7.92 12.97 -7.23
N ASP A 15 7.91 13.35 -5.96
CA ASP A 15 8.99 13.06 -5.01
C ASP A 15 9.09 11.54 -4.76
N LEU A 16 7.96 10.86 -4.57
CA LEU A 16 7.94 9.40 -4.48
C LEU A 16 8.53 8.76 -5.75
N ALA A 17 8.16 9.25 -6.94
CA ALA A 17 8.70 8.76 -8.20
C ALA A 17 10.21 9.00 -8.31
N GLN A 18 10.73 10.11 -7.78
CA GLN A 18 12.17 10.36 -7.71
C GLN A 18 12.86 9.38 -6.76
N LEU A 19 12.29 9.13 -5.57
CA LEU A 19 12.84 8.17 -4.63
C LEU A 19 12.89 6.75 -5.23
N ILE A 20 11.81 6.31 -5.87
CA ILE A 20 11.75 5.02 -6.57
C ILE A 20 12.83 4.93 -7.65
N ARG A 21 13.01 5.99 -8.45
CA ARG A 21 14.08 6.04 -9.46
C ARG A 21 15.46 5.94 -8.83
N ASN A 22 15.72 6.64 -7.73
CA ASN A 22 16.99 6.60 -7.01
C ASN A 22 17.26 5.18 -6.48
N LEU A 23 16.27 4.53 -5.86
CA LEU A 23 16.39 3.15 -5.38
C LEU A 23 16.71 2.18 -6.52
N ARG A 24 16.07 2.35 -7.68
CA ARG A 24 16.32 1.51 -8.86
C ARG A 24 17.69 1.77 -9.49
N GLN A 25 18.21 2.99 -9.41
CA GLN A 25 19.58 3.29 -9.84
C GLN A 25 20.62 2.61 -8.93
N VAL A 26 20.35 2.55 -7.63
CA VAL A 26 21.23 1.88 -6.66
C VAL A 26 21.19 0.36 -6.83
N ASN A 27 19.99 -0.21 -7.00
CA ASN A 27 19.81 -1.64 -7.24
C ASN A 27 18.76 -1.89 -8.34
N PRO A 28 19.20 -2.09 -9.60
CA PRO A 28 18.30 -2.31 -10.73
C PRO A 28 17.46 -3.60 -10.65
N GLN A 29 17.90 -4.57 -9.85
CA GLN A 29 17.24 -5.88 -9.69
C GLN A 29 16.27 -5.90 -8.50
N ALA A 30 16.24 -4.86 -7.67
CA ALA A 30 15.34 -4.79 -6.52
C ALA A 30 13.89 -4.59 -6.97
N THR A 31 12.99 -5.34 -6.34
CA THR A 31 11.55 -5.02 -6.36
C THR A 31 11.30 -3.88 -5.39
N ILE A 32 10.65 -2.82 -5.86
CA ILE A 32 10.33 -1.63 -5.06
C ILE A 32 8.86 -1.69 -4.66
N GLY A 33 8.61 -1.86 -3.36
CA GLY A 33 7.27 -1.86 -2.79
C GLY A 33 6.93 -0.55 -2.09
N VAL A 34 5.69 -0.12 -2.23
CA VAL A 34 5.12 1.01 -1.47
C VAL A 34 4.00 0.51 -0.59
N LYS A 35 4.16 0.66 0.72
CA LYS A 35 3.15 0.26 1.73
C LYS A 35 2.24 1.44 2.03
N VAL A 36 0.94 1.25 1.86
CA VAL A 36 -0.10 2.26 2.04
C VAL A 36 -1.17 1.76 3.00
N PRO A 37 -1.59 2.57 3.99
CA PRO A 37 -2.71 2.20 4.85
C PRO A 37 -4.02 2.26 4.05
N SER A 38 -4.97 1.41 4.42
CA SER A 38 -6.36 1.51 3.94
C SER A 38 -6.96 2.81 4.45
N VAL A 39 -7.29 3.71 3.52
CA VAL A 39 -7.87 5.04 3.76
C VAL A 39 -8.84 5.39 2.64
N THR A 40 -9.62 6.44 2.83
CA THR A 40 -10.54 6.95 1.79
C THR A 40 -9.75 7.40 0.56
N ASN A 41 -10.25 7.12 -0.63
CA ASN A 41 -9.62 7.47 -1.92
C ASN A 41 -8.28 6.76 -2.16
N LEU A 42 -8.08 5.57 -1.58
CA LEU A 42 -6.87 4.78 -1.81
C LEU A 42 -6.72 4.41 -3.29
N GLY A 43 -7.82 4.27 -4.05
CA GLY A 43 -7.76 3.98 -5.48
C GLY A 43 -6.96 5.01 -6.27
N THR A 44 -7.17 6.30 -6.00
CA THR A 44 -6.42 7.40 -6.62
C THR A 44 -4.93 7.35 -6.24
N ILE A 45 -4.64 7.08 -4.96
CA ILE A 45 -3.26 6.95 -4.47
C ILE A 45 -2.57 5.77 -5.16
N ALA A 46 -3.24 4.62 -5.27
CA ALA A 46 -2.70 3.42 -5.92
C ALA A 46 -2.35 3.67 -7.39
N VAL A 47 -3.22 4.40 -8.13
CA VAL A 47 -2.92 4.83 -9.51
C VAL A 47 -1.69 5.72 -9.57
N GLY A 48 -1.55 6.67 -8.64
CA GLY A 48 -0.35 7.50 -8.52
C GLY A 48 0.92 6.69 -8.26
N VAL A 49 0.87 5.78 -7.28
CA VAL A 49 1.99 4.89 -6.90
C VAL A 49 2.41 4.00 -8.08
N ALA A 50 1.46 3.43 -8.82
CA ALA A 50 1.76 2.64 -10.00
C ALA A 50 2.44 3.48 -11.11
N LYS A 51 1.99 4.72 -11.32
CA LYS A 51 2.62 5.65 -12.28
C LYS A 51 4.01 6.13 -11.82
N ALA A 52 4.25 6.19 -10.52
CA ALA A 52 5.55 6.51 -9.93
C ALA A 52 6.60 5.41 -10.13
N GLY A 53 6.19 4.22 -10.61
CA GLY A 53 7.08 3.13 -11.00
C GLY A 53 7.34 2.10 -9.89
N ALA A 54 6.44 2.00 -8.90
CA ALA A 54 6.47 0.93 -7.92
C ALA A 54 6.13 -0.42 -8.58
N ASP A 55 6.76 -1.50 -8.11
CA ASP A 55 6.50 -2.86 -8.60
C ASP A 55 5.41 -3.56 -7.75
N VAL A 56 5.28 -3.14 -6.49
CA VAL A 56 4.35 -3.71 -5.50
C VAL A 56 3.65 -2.60 -4.72
N ILE A 57 2.35 -2.75 -4.50
CA ILE A 57 1.56 -1.90 -3.60
C ILE A 57 1.05 -2.79 -2.46
N THR A 58 1.50 -2.54 -1.24
CA THR A 58 1.00 -3.25 -0.06
C THR A 58 -0.10 -2.43 0.60
N VAL A 59 -1.33 -2.97 0.61
CA VAL A 59 -2.48 -2.37 1.27
C VAL A 59 -2.61 -2.94 2.68
N SER A 60 -2.58 -2.06 3.68
CA SER A 60 -2.62 -2.45 5.09
C SER A 60 -3.92 -2.03 5.77
N GLY A 61 -4.67 -2.98 6.30
CA GLY A 61 -5.89 -2.71 7.09
C GLY A 61 -5.59 -2.11 8.48
N CYS A 62 -6.62 -1.53 9.11
CA CYS A 62 -6.55 -0.97 10.46
C CYS A 62 -6.23 -2.01 11.57
N MET A 63 -6.37 -3.30 11.30
CA MET A 63 -6.11 -4.38 12.25
C MET A 63 -4.63 -4.85 12.28
N GLY A 64 -3.71 -3.99 11.85
CA GLY A 64 -2.27 -4.26 11.87
C GLY A 64 -1.67 -4.28 13.29
N GLY A 65 -0.60 -5.06 13.48
CA GLY A 65 0.13 -5.10 14.75
C GLY A 65 1.12 -3.93 14.91
N THR A 66 1.40 -3.56 16.16
CA THR A 66 2.44 -2.57 16.52
C THR A 66 2.97 -2.85 17.92
N GLY A 67 4.26 -2.62 18.14
CA GLY A 67 4.90 -2.81 19.45
C GLY A 67 4.83 -1.60 20.37
N ALA A 68 4.53 -0.39 19.86
CA ALA A 68 4.71 0.85 20.62
C ALA A 68 3.82 2.04 20.18
N ALA A 69 2.74 1.81 19.42
CA ALA A 69 1.88 2.91 18.98
C ALA A 69 1.02 3.49 20.11
N TYR A 70 0.65 4.75 19.95
CA TYR A 70 -0.35 5.40 20.80
C TYR A 70 -1.71 4.70 20.68
N SER A 71 -2.37 4.46 21.81
CA SER A 71 -3.65 3.75 21.86
C SER A 71 -4.72 4.39 20.99
N GLY A 72 -4.79 5.72 20.94
CA GLY A 72 -5.72 6.43 20.07
C GLY A 72 -5.54 6.09 18.58
N SER A 73 -4.30 5.89 18.12
CA SER A 73 -4.04 5.47 16.73
C SER A 73 -4.47 4.03 16.49
N ILE A 74 -4.23 3.13 17.45
CA ILE A 74 -4.61 1.72 17.35
C ILE A 74 -6.13 1.58 17.20
N PHE A 75 -6.91 2.35 17.95
CA PHE A 75 -8.37 2.21 17.97
C PHE A 75 -9.11 3.11 16.98
N HIS A 76 -8.48 4.16 16.45
CA HIS A 76 -9.18 5.20 15.67
C HIS A 76 -8.53 5.60 14.34
N ALA A 77 -7.40 5.01 13.94
CA ALA A 77 -6.77 5.31 12.65
C ALA A 77 -6.91 4.17 11.63
N GLY A 78 -7.15 4.53 10.37
CA GLY A 78 -7.24 3.59 9.24
C GLY A 78 -8.64 3.02 9.01
N LEU A 79 -8.80 2.34 7.86
CA LEU A 79 -10.02 1.67 7.44
C LEU A 79 -9.84 0.14 7.36
N PRO A 80 -10.94 -0.63 7.28
CA PRO A 80 -10.87 -2.07 7.00
C PRO A 80 -10.09 -2.38 5.72
N LEU A 81 -9.40 -3.50 5.70
CA LEU A 81 -8.56 -3.94 4.57
C LEU A 81 -9.39 -4.09 3.29
N GLU A 82 -10.57 -4.69 3.41
CA GLU A 82 -11.43 -5.05 2.27
C GLU A 82 -11.81 -3.85 1.42
N ARG A 83 -12.08 -2.71 2.08
CA ARG A 83 -12.47 -1.49 1.39
C ARG A 83 -11.30 -0.94 0.55
N GLY A 84 -10.15 -0.74 1.18
CA GLY A 84 -8.98 -0.19 0.49
C GLY A 84 -8.47 -1.14 -0.61
N LEU A 85 -8.47 -2.45 -0.34
CA LEU A 85 -8.01 -3.46 -1.29
C LEU A 85 -8.87 -3.48 -2.55
N ALA A 86 -10.20 -3.56 -2.39
CA ALA A 86 -11.12 -3.56 -3.52
C ALA A 86 -11.04 -2.26 -4.32
N GLU A 87 -10.95 -1.12 -3.63
CA GLU A 87 -10.85 0.20 -4.27
C GLU A 87 -9.55 0.34 -5.09
N ALA A 88 -8.40 -0.05 -4.51
CA ALA A 88 -7.12 -0.04 -5.21
C ALA A 88 -7.16 -0.94 -6.46
N HIS A 89 -7.67 -2.16 -6.32
CA HIS A 89 -7.82 -3.10 -7.42
C HIS A 89 -8.68 -2.52 -8.57
N GLN A 90 -9.87 -2.00 -8.25
CA GLN A 90 -10.80 -1.46 -9.23
C GLN A 90 -10.23 -0.23 -9.96
N TYR A 91 -9.60 0.69 -9.24
CA TYR A 91 -9.05 1.91 -9.86
C TYR A 91 -7.86 1.59 -10.75
N LEU A 92 -7.00 0.66 -10.34
CA LEU A 92 -5.89 0.19 -11.17
C LEU A 92 -6.40 -0.49 -12.44
N LEU A 93 -7.47 -1.29 -12.36
CA LEU A 93 -8.11 -1.89 -13.53
C LEU A 93 -8.70 -0.83 -14.47
N GLN A 94 -9.49 0.11 -13.95
CA GLN A 94 -10.13 1.18 -14.74
C GLN A 94 -9.11 2.07 -15.47
N ASN A 95 -7.90 2.19 -14.93
CA ASN A 95 -6.82 2.97 -15.52
C ASN A 95 -5.86 2.13 -16.38
N GLY A 96 -6.10 0.82 -16.56
CA GLY A 96 -5.21 -0.06 -17.33
C GLY A 96 -3.83 -0.25 -16.71
N LEU A 97 -3.73 -0.13 -15.39
CA LEU A 97 -2.47 -0.20 -14.62
C LEU A 97 -2.36 -1.47 -13.76
N ARG A 98 -3.44 -2.26 -13.62
CA ARG A 98 -3.46 -3.42 -12.71
C ARG A 98 -2.38 -4.45 -12.99
N GLU A 99 -2.07 -4.70 -14.26
CA GLU A 99 -1.03 -5.65 -14.68
C GLU A 99 0.39 -5.13 -14.48
N ARG A 100 0.56 -3.84 -14.17
CA ARG A 100 1.89 -3.23 -13.97
C ARG A 100 2.41 -3.41 -12.55
N VAL A 101 1.53 -3.71 -11.60
CA VAL A 101 1.85 -3.76 -10.17
C VAL A 101 1.24 -4.98 -9.53
N ARG A 102 1.95 -5.57 -8.58
CA ARG A 102 1.35 -6.56 -7.68
C ARG A 102 0.71 -5.87 -6.48
N ILE A 103 -0.45 -6.35 -6.04
CA ILE A 103 -1.11 -5.88 -4.81
C ILE A 103 -0.88 -6.92 -3.72
N VAL A 104 -0.31 -6.50 -2.60
CA VAL A 104 -0.15 -7.35 -1.41
C VAL A 104 -1.10 -6.87 -0.32
N ALA A 105 -1.76 -7.78 0.38
CA ALA A 105 -2.70 -7.44 1.43
C ALA A 105 -2.18 -7.85 2.82
N ASP A 106 -2.21 -6.94 3.79
CA ASP A 106 -1.93 -7.27 5.19
C ASP A 106 -2.88 -6.57 6.17
N GLY A 107 -2.83 -6.99 7.43
CA GLY A 107 -3.65 -6.44 8.52
C GLY A 107 -4.80 -7.36 8.90
N GLY A 108 -4.61 -8.13 9.98
CA GLY A 108 -5.66 -8.95 10.57
C GLY A 108 -5.96 -10.30 9.89
N ILE A 109 -5.16 -10.72 8.90
CA ILE A 109 -5.28 -12.02 8.22
C ILE A 109 -4.79 -13.13 9.15
N LYS A 110 -5.68 -14.06 9.55
CA LYS A 110 -5.36 -15.12 10.53
C LYS A 110 -5.65 -16.52 9.99
N TYR A 111 -6.66 -16.65 9.14
CA TYR A 111 -7.17 -17.94 8.67
C TYR A 111 -7.15 -18.03 7.14
N GLY A 112 -7.27 -19.25 6.62
CA GLY A 112 -7.30 -19.48 5.17
C GLY A 112 -8.48 -18.80 4.46
N GLU A 113 -9.61 -18.63 5.15
CA GLU A 113 -10.76 -17.89 4.61
C GLU A 113 -10.47 -16.38 4.44
N ASP A 114 -9.65 -15.79 5.31
CA ASP A 114 -9.21 -14.40 5.16
C ASP A 114 -8.36 -14.25 3.91
N VAL A 115 -7.44 -15.20 3.68
CA VAL A 115 -6.61 -15.25 2.46
C VAL A 115 -7.47 -15.40 1.22
N ALA A 116 -8.44 -16.33 1.23
CA ALA A 116 -9.34 -16.51 0.10
C ALA A 116 -10.14 -15.23 -0.20
N LYS A 117 -10.58 -14.52 0.84
CA LYS A 117 -11.30 -13.25 0.72
C LYS A 117 -10.41 -12.14 0.13
N THR A 118 -9.17 -11.98 0.60
CA THR A 118 -8.27 -10.95 0.06
C THR A 118 -7.90 -11.21 -1.40
N LEU A 119 -7.66 -12.47 -1.76
CA LEU A 119 -7.43 -12.87 -3.16
C LEU A 119 -8.65 -12.55 -4.04
N ALA A 120 -9.87 -12.87 -3.58
CA ALA A 120 -11.10 -12.55 -4.30
C ALA A 120 -11.35 -11.04 -4.46
N LEU A 121 -10.84 -10.23 -3.52
CA LEU A 121 -10.92 -8.76 -3.58
C LEU A 121 -9.80 -8.13 -4.43
N GLY A 122 -8.88 -8.93 -4.97
CA GLY A 122 -7.90 -8.50 -5.96
C GLY A 122 -6.45 -8.42 -5.48
N ALA A 123 -6.11 -8.98 -4.31
CA ALA A 123 -4.73 -9.19 -3.89
C ALA A 123 -4.05 -10.30 -4.72
N ASP A 124 -2.74 -10.17 -4.90
CA ASP A 124 -1.86 -11.18 -5.50
C ASP A 124 -1.13 -12.01 -4.45
N ALA A 125 -0.97 -11.47 -3.23
CA ALA A 125 -0.37 -12.12 -2.07
C ALA A 125 -0.89 -11.54 -0.75
#